data_AF-Q1D1B5-F1
#
_entry.id   AF-Q1D1B5-F1
#
_cell.length_a   1.000
_cell.length_b   1.000
_cell.length_c   1.000
_cell.angle_alpha   90.00
_cell.angle_beta   90.00
_cell.angle_gamma   90.00
#
_symmetry.space_group_name_H-M   'P 1'
#
loop_
_entity.id
_entity.type
_entity.pdbx_description
1 polymer ?
#
loop_
_entity_poly.entity_id
_entity_poly.type
_entity_poly.pdbx_seq_one_letter_code
_entity_poly.pdbx_strand_id
1 'polypeptide(L)'
;MNTPSGGPYQVMSWPKKDLQAHIAFMAGFATKLGETGELVAAEGLAGPDQAKRVRAGADGKPITDGVFPESKEFLAGYWIIEVDSPERAYAIAAEASAAPGLGGKPMNMPIEVRQVMSGPPPDLM
;
A
#
# COMPACT_ATOMS: atom_id res chain seq x y z
N MET A 1 -0.78 -2.35 -1.14
CA MET A 1 -2.01 -2.83 -0.48
C MET A 1 -3.22 -2.35 -1.28
N ASN A 2 -3.89 -3.25 -1.98
CA ASN A 2 -5.10 -2.90 -2.73
C ASN A 2 -6.32 -3.09 -1.84
N THR A 3 -7.23 -2.12 -1.84
CA THR A 3 -8.43 -2.14 -1.01
C THR A 3 -9.68 -2.12 -1.90
N PRO A 4 -10.66 -3.00 -1.65
CA PRO A 4 -11.93 -2.95 -2.35
C PRO A 4 -12.67 -1.62 -2.17
N SER A 5 -13.41 -1.22 -3.20
CA SER A 5 -14.31 -0.08 -3.15
C SER A 5 -15.50 -0.38 -2.22
N GLY A 6 -15.35 -0.06 -0.94
CA GLY A 6 -16.38 -0.25 0.09
C GLY A 6 -16.14 -1.47 1.00
N GLY A 7 -17.13 -1.77 1.85
CA GLY A 7 -17.05 -2.89 2.80
C GLY A 7 -16.11 -2.62 3.99
N PRO A 8 -15.49 -3.66 4.58
CA PRO A 8 -14.69 -3.49 5.77
C PRO A 8 -13.46 -2.62 5.51
N TYR A 9 -13.03 -2.35 4.28
CA TYR A 9 -11.80 -1.62 4.03
C TYR A 9 -11.92 -0.08 4.14
N GLN A 10 -13.11 0.41 4.44
CA GLN A 10 -13.38 1.82 4.76
C GLN A 10 -13.01 2.11 6.22
N VAL A 11 -11.72 2.03 6.56
CA VAL A 11 -11.24 2.11 7.96
C VAL A 11 -11.72 3.38 8.68
N MET A 12 -11.90 4.48 7.95
CA MET A 12 -12.37 5.76 8.50
C MET A 12 -13.84 5.75 8.94
N SER A 13 -14.64 4.77 8.49
CA SER A 13 -16.03 4.59 8.91
C SER A 13 -16.20 3.59 10.05
N TRP A 14 -15.11 3.03 10.58
CA TRP A 14 -15.16 2.03 11.65
C TRP A 14 -15.51 2.64 13.01
N PRO A 15 -15.99 1.81 13.97
CA PRO A 15 -16.04 2.21 15.37
C PRO A 15 -14.66 2.71 15.84
N LYS A 16 -14.65 3.79 16.62
CA LYS A 16 -13.41 4.44 17.09
C LYS A 16 -12.40 3.46 17.70
N LYS A 17 -12.87 2.48 18.48
CA LYS A 17 -12.03 1.45 19.10
C LYS A 17 -11.27 0.61 18.06
N ASP A 18 -11.94 0.19 17.00
CA ASP A 18 -11.36 -0.65 15.96
C ASP A 18 -10.38 0.17 15.12
N LEU A 19 -10.74 1.42 14.77
CA LEU A 19 -9.83 2.34 14.09
C LEU A 19 -8.56 2.62 14.91
N GLN A 20 -8.69 2.83 16.22
CA GLN A 20 -7.54 3.04 17.11
C GLN A 20 -6.63 1.81 17.17
N ALA A 21 -7.21 0.60 17.29
CA ALA A 21 -6.42 -0.64 17.28
C ALA A 21 -5.68 -0.83 15.96
N HIS A 22 -6.34 -0.53 14.83
CA HIS A 22 -5.74 -0.60 13.51
C HIS A 22 -4.57 0.39 13.34
N ILE A 23 -4.78 1.66 13.70
CA ILE A 23 -3.72 2.68 13.64
C ILE A 23 -2.55 2.31 14.55
N ALA A 24 -2.82 1.84 15.77
CA ALA A 24 -1.77 1.44 16.71
C ALA A 24 -0.94 0.26 16.17
N PHE A 25 -1.61 -0.73 15.55
CA PHE A 25 -0.92 -1.84 14.89
C PHE A 25 -0.02 -1.34 13.76
N MET A 26 -0.55 -0.49 12.87
CA MET A 26 0.20 0.02 11.71
C MET A 26 1.41 0.86 12.13
N ALA A 27 1.24 1.69 13.17
CA ALA A 27 2.34 2.46 13.74
C ALA A 27 3.41 1.55 14.38
N GLY A 28 3.00 0.58 15.19
CA GLY A 28 3.93 -0.37 15.81
C GLY A 28 4.66 -1.25 14.80
N PHE A 29 3.97 -1.67 13.74
CA PHE A 29 4.55 -2.40 12.63
C PHE A 29 5.62 -1.59 11.90
N ALA A 30 5.33 -0.32 11.59
CA ALA A 30 6.32 0.57 10.96
C ALA A 30 7.52 0.82 11.88
N THR A 31 7.31 1.07 13.18
CA THR A 31 8.39 1.23 14.16
C THR A 31 9.28 -0.02 14.20
N LYS A 32 8.69 -1.21 14.30
CA LYS A 32 9.42 -2.48 14.31
C LYS A 32 10.31 -2.64 13.08
N LEU A 33 9.78 -2.39 11.88
CA LEU A 33 10.58 -2.49 10.65
C LEU A 33 11.65 -1.39 10.55
N GLY A 34 11.41 -0.22 11.14
CA GLY A 34 12.42 0.83 11.26
C GLY A 34 13.56 0.43 12.20
N GLU A 35 13.26 -0.19 13.34
CA GLU A 35 14.24 -0.67 14.32
C GLU A 35 15.12 -1.80 13.77
N THR A 36 14.58 -2.66 12.91
CA THR A 36 15.35 -3.70 12.22
C THR A 36 16.15 -3.18 11.02
N GLY A 37 15.92 -1.92 10.60
CA GLY A 37 16.52 -1.35 9.40
C GLY A 37 15.92 -1.87 8.09
N GLU A 38 14.81 -2.63 8.16
CA GLU A 38 14.17 -3.23 7.00
C GLU A 38 13.23 -2.24 6.28
N LEU A 39 12.80 -1.16 6.95
CA LEU A 39 11.90 -0.17 6.35
C LEU A 39 12.65 0.92 5.58
N VAL A 40 12.41 1.01 4.28
CA VAL A 40 12.90 2.09 3.42
C VAL A 40 11.87 3.22 3.30
N ALA A 41 10.59 2.87 3.08
CA ALA A 41 9.50 3.84 2.98
C ALA A 41 8.15 3.20 3.36
N ALA A 42 7.23 4.01 3.89
CA ALA A 42 5.85 3.63 4.18
C ALA A 42 4.91 4.80 3.88
N GLU A 43 4.04 4.65 2.89
CA GLU A 43 3.19 5.75 2.44
C GLU A 43 1.73 5.30 2.32
N GLY A 44 0.83 6.07 2.95
CA GLY A 44 -0.60 6.02 2.71
C GLY A 44 -0.98 6.95 1.56
N LEU A 45 -1.79 6.47 0.62
CA LEU A 45 -2.19 7.22 -0.57
C LEU A 45 -3.58 7.83 -0.40
N ALA A 46 -3.81 8.96 -1.06
CA ALA A 46 -5.12 9.58 -1.14
C ALA A 46 -6.13 8.66 -1.86
N GLY A 47 -7.42 8.91 -1.62
CA GLY A 47 -8.50 8.16 -2.25
C GLY A 47 -8.51 8.27 -3.78
N PRO A 48 -9.19 7.33 -4.47
CA PRO A 48 -9.23 7.29 -5.93
C PRO A 48 -9.89 8.53 -6.56
N ASP A 49 -10.68 9.29 -5.80
CA ASP A 49 -11.27 10.58 -6.18
C ASP A 49 -10.21 11.66 -6.48
N GLN A 50 -9.07 11.58 -5.79
CA GLN A 50 -7.94 12.51 -5.99
C GLN A 50 -6.91 11.99 -6.99
N ALA A 51 -6.92 10.70 -7.29
CA ALA A 51 -5.93 10.10 -8.17
C ALA A 51 -6.26 10.39 -9.65
N LYS A 52 -5.23 10.65 -10.47
CA LYS A 52 -5.34 10.97 -11.91
C LYS A 52 -4.39 10.13 -12.74
N ARG A 53 -4.86 9.62 -13.89
CA ARG A 53 -4.00 9.17 -14.99
C ARG A 53 -3.61 10.37 -15.81
N VAL A 54 -2.33 10.48 -16.15
CA VAL A 54 -1.80 11.56 -16.99
C VAL A 54 -1.02 10.95 -18.15
N ARG A 55 -1.29 11.42 -19.37
CA ARG A 55 -0.49 11.11 -20.56
C ARG A 55 -0.18 12.38 -21.34
N ALA A 56 0.87 12.38 -22.14
CA ALA A 56 1.14 13.48 -23.06
C ALA A 56 0.20 13.43 -24.28
N GLY A 57 -0.32 14.58 -24.69
CA GLY A 57 -0.91 14.79 -26.01
C GLY A 57 0.16 14.95 -27.09
N ALA A 58 -0.27 15.00 -28.35
CA ALA A 58 0.64 15.22 -29.48
C ALA A 58 1.38 16.56 -29.42
N ASP A 59 0.82 17.55 -28.73
CA ASP A 59 1.43 18.86 -28.47
C ASP A 59 2.26 18.91 -27.18
N GLY A 60 2.48 17.74 -26.53
CA GLY A 60 3.21 17.62 -25.28
C GLY A 60 2.44 18.04 -24.03
N LYS A 61 1.20 18.52 -24.15
CA LYS A 61 0.39 18.93 -22.99
C LYS A 61 -0.21 17.73 -22.26
N PRO A 62 -0.43 17.84 -20.94
CA PRO A 62 -1.02 16.74 -20.18
C PRO A 62 -2.50 16.54 -20.55
N ILE A 63 -2.85 15.30 -20.86
CA ILE A 63 -4.22 14.80 -20.89
C ILE A 63 -4.44 14.03 -19.60
N THR A 64 -5.37 14.51 -18.77
CA THR A 64 -5.69 13.90 -17.47
C THR A 64 -7.04 13.19 -17.49
N ASP A 65 -7.12 12.03 -16.85
CA ASP A 65 -8.37 11.26 -16.67
C ASP A 65 -8.42 10.66 -15.25
N GLY A 66 -9.58 10.21 -14.78
CA GLY A 66 -9.69 9.41 -13.56
C GLY A 66 -8.94 8.09 -13.70
N VAL A 67 -8.46 7.51 -12.61
CA VAL A 67 -7.57 6.33 -12.68
C VAL A 67 -8.31 5.06 -13.05
N PHE A 68 -9.49 4.84 -12.46
CA PHE A 68 -10.23 3.60 -12.63
C PHE A 68 -11.75 3.84 -12.51
N PRO A 69 -12.47 4.10 -13.61
CA PRO A 69 -13.94 4.17 -13.55
C PRO A 69 -14.60 2.81 -13.24
N GLU A 70 -13.89 1.70 -13.45
CA GLU A 70 -14.44 0.32 -13.32
C GLU A 70 -13.68 -0.58 -12.32
N SER A 71 -12.60 -0.09 -11.67
CA SER A 71 -11.84 -0.97 -10.77
C SER A 71 -12.58 -1.19 -9.46
N LYS A 72 -12.67 -2.46 -9.06
CA LYS A 72 -13.23 -2.89 -7.78
C LYS A 72 -12.26 -2.67 -6.62
N GLU A 73 -10.98 -2.39 -6.91
CA GLU A 73 -9.93 -2.21 -5.92
C GLU A 73 -9.01 -1.02 -6.28
N PHE A 74 -8.45 -0.35 -5.29
CA PHE A 74 -7.46 0.71 -5.49
C PHE A 74 -6.30 0.60 -4.52
N LEU A 75 -5.14 1.14 -4.91
CA LEU A 75 -3.95 1.12 -4.06
C LEU A 75 -4.11 2.15 -2.93
N ALA A 76 -4.31 1.68 -1.69
CA ALA A 76 -4.45 2.56 -0.53
C ALA A 76 -3.10 2.96 0.09
N GLY A 77 -2.04 2.22 -0.21
CA GLY A 77 -0.72 2.47 0.36
C GLY A 77 0.28 1.39 0.00
N TYR A 78 1.55 1.68 0.27
CA TYR A 78 2.66 0.77 0.01
C TYR A 78 3.76 0.91 1.07
N TRP A 79 4.58 -0.13 1.14
CA TRP A 79 5.86 -0.13 1.84
C TRP A 79 6.95 -0.46 0.83
N ILE A 80 8.12 0.15 1.01
CA ILE A 80 9.37 -0.31 0.42
C ILE A 80 10.21 -0.85 1.57
N ILE A 81 10.67 -2.08 1.42
CA ILE A 81 11.50 -2.77 2.40
C ILE A 81 12.78 -3.26 1.73
N GLU A 82 13.87 -3.25 2.49
CA GLU A 82 15.15 -3.84 2.11
C GLU A 82 15.34 -5.11 2.95
N VAL A 83 15.45 -6.26 2.30
CA VAL A 83 15.54 -7.57 2.96
C VAL A 83 16.42 -8.52 2.17
N ASP A 84 17.10 -9.42 2.87
CA ASP A 84 18.05 -10.36 2.25
C ASP A 84 17.39 -11.47 1.40
N SER A 85 16.06 -11.63 1.48
CA SER A 85 15.34 -12.69 0.77
C SER A 85 13.87 -12.35 0.47
N PRO A 86 13.29 -12.88 -0.63
CA PRO A 86 11.86 -12.77 -0.91
C PRO A 86 10.99 -13.36 0.20
N GLU A 87 11.42 -14.45 0.84
CA GLU A 87 10.70 -15.11 1.93
C GLU A 87 10.49 -14.16 3.12
N ARG A 88 11.49 -13.33 3.43
CA ARG A 88 11.35 -12.29 4.46
C ARG A 88 10.34 -11.23 4.06
N ALA A 89 10.33 -10.80 2.79
CA ALA A 89 9.32 -9.88 2.28
C ALA A 89 7.90 -10.46 2.39
N TYR A 90 7.73 -11.75 2.09
CA TYR A 90 6.43 -12.44 2.21
C TYR A 90 5.96 -12.52 3.67
N ALA A 91 6.88 -12.81 4.60
CA ALA A 91 6.56 -12.83 6.03
C ALA A 91 6.11 -11.44 6.54
N ILE A 92 6.81 -10.38 6.13
CA ILE A 92 6.45 -9.00 6.46
C ILE A 92 5.08 -8.64 5.86
N ALA A 93 4.83 -9.00 4.61
CA ALA A 93 3.55 -8.78 3.96
C ALA A 93 2.41 -9.55 4.64
N ALA A 94 2.64 -10.78 5.10
CA ALA A 94 1.66 -11.55 5.86
C ALA A 94 1.33 -10.92 7.21
N GLU A 95 2.33 -10.36 7.91
CA GLU A 95 2.11 -9.61 9.16
C GLU A 95 1.26 -8.36 8.91
N ALA A 96 1.60 -7.55 7.90
CA ALA A 96 0.80 -6.38 7.52
C ALA A 96 -0.63 -6.76 7.10
N SER A 97 -0.79 -7.86 6.36
CA SER A 97 -2.09 -8.40 5.91
C SER A 97 -3.01 -8.75 7.09
N ALA A 98 -2.43 -9.19 8.20
CA ALA A 98 -3.15 -9.60 9.40
C ALA A 98 -3.54 -8.44 10.34
N ALA A 99 -3.33 -7.18 9.93
CA ALA A 99 -3.71 -6.01 10.72
C ALA A 99 -5.16 -6.12 11.25
N PRO A 100 -5.43 -5.70 12.50
CA PRO A 100 -6.74 -5.85 13.11
C PRO A 100 -7.76 -4.98 12.40
N GLY A 101 -8.90 -5.59 12.05
CA GLY A 101 -10.07 -4.96 11.47
C GLY A 101 -11.27 -4.92 12.41
N LEU A 102 -12.48 -4.88 11.85
CA LEU A 102 -13.74 -4.80 12.60
C LEU A 102 -13.85 -5.89 13.67
N GLY A 103 -14.16 -5.48 14.90
CA GLY A 103 -14.24 -6.37 16.06
C GLY A 103 -12.91 -7.02 16.45
N GLY A 104 -11.78 -6.46 16.03
CA GLY A 104 -10.43 -6.96 16.31
C GLY A 104 -10.02 -8.18 15.49
N LYS A 105 -10.80 -8.60 14.51
CA LYS A 105 -10.47 -9.75 13.65
C LYS A 105 -9.38 -9.36 12.64
N PRO A 106 -8.40 -10.22 12.33
CA PRO A 106 -7.43 -9.96 11.28
C PRO A 106 -8.12 -9.69 9.94
N MET A 107 -7.66 -8.68 9.20
CA MET A 107 -8.22 -8.36 7.88
C MET A 107 -7.90 -9.44 6.83
N ASN A 108 -6.71 -10.06 6.91
CA ASN A 108 -6.19 -10.98 5.90
C ASN A 108 -6.30 -10.42 4.48
N MET A 109 -6.04 -9.13 4.35
CA MET A 109 -6.16 -8.43 3.07
C MET A 109 -5.02 -8.86 2.13
N PRO A 110 -5.29 -9.19 0.85
CA PRO A 110 -4.23 -9.51 -0.08
C PRO A 110 -3.25 -8.33 -0.24
N ILE A 111 -1.96 -8.62 -0.11
CA ILE A 111 -0.88 -7.67 -0.37
C ILE A 111 -0.04 -8.21 -1.51
N GLU A 112 0.03 -7.45 -2.61
CA GLU A 112 0.96 -7.72 -3.69
C GLU A 112 2.39 -7.40 -3.23
N VAL A 113 3.29 -8.37 -3.39
CA VAL A 113 4.72 -8.20 -3.15
C VAL A 113 5.44 -8.23 -4.49
N ARG A 114 6.23 -7.20 -4.77
CA ARG A 114 6.99 -7.08 -6.02
C ARG A 114 8.37 -6.50 -5.74
N GLN A 115 9.40 -7.15 -6.29
CA GLN A 115 10.77 -6.65 -6.20
C GLN A 115 10.91 -5.32 -6.97
N VAL A 116 11.61 -4.36 -6.34
CA VAL A 116 12.10 -3.17 -7.04
C VAL A 116 13.35 -3.58 -7.81
N MET A 117 13.31 -3.50 -9.15
CA MET A 117 14.45 -3.87 -10.00
C MET A 117 15.55 -2.81 -9.93
N SER A 118 16.80 -3.25 -10.15
CA SER A 118 17.91 -2.35 -10.42
C SER A 118 17.64 -1.51 -11.67
N GLY A 119 18.25 -0.32 -11.74
CA GLY A 119 18.21 0.50 -12.95
C GLY A 119 18.78 -0.25 -14.17
N PRO A 120 18.59 0.31 -15.39
CA PRO A 120 19.18 -0.27 -16.59
C PRO A 120 20.67 -0.52 -16.37
N PRO A 121 21.25 -1.60 -16.91
CA PRO A 121 22.68 -1.80 -16.79
C PRO A 121 23.41 -0.62 -17.45
N PRO A 122 24.59 -0.21 -16.94
CA PRO A 122 25.24 1.05 -17.34
C PRO A 122 25.56 1.17 -18.84
N ASP A 123 25.63 0.06 -19.57
CA ASP A 123 25.82 0.01 -21.01
C ASP A 123 24.57 0.42 -21.83
N LEU A 124 23.41 0.57 -21.18
CA LEU A 124 22.16 1.02 -21.79
C LEU A 124 21.77 2.46 -21.38
N MET A 125 22.61 3.16 -20.60
CA MET A 125 22.43 4.58 -20.25
C MET A 125 23.34 5.47 -21.09
#